data_AF-A0A7C4AN39-F1
#
_entry.id   AF-A0A7C4AN39-F1
#
_cell.length_a   1.000
_cell.length_b   1.000
_cell.length_c   1.000
_cell.angle_alpha   90.00
_cell.angle_beta   90.00
_cell.angle_gamma   90.00
#
_symmetry.space_group_name_H-M   'P 1'
#
loop_
_entity.id
_entity.type
_entity.pdbx_description
1 polymer ?
#
loop_
_entity_poly.entity_id
_entity_poly.type
_entity_poly.pdbx_seq_one_letter_code
_entity_poly.pdbx_strand_id
1 'polypeptide(L)'
;MRMNMDEESFLENYIKPSEVYFNEYFRMPVPPIPGIRKTADFIVQSRRESTVSTNIIMKHETNDGVQLVEVYKNTENEMSGTFIRLVGSMALVRRGYPFMILDAAISNISPMNFTREDPTTRVVIHLPQADSDMSTIFFEDLKQAAQDMSIIGTIRETPALPDFWGKFWTAQFSSIAIEKINLLRITAWRAYESVCRNTQANDMFDYEPALNQIVFKNARTEHHIFKKMDLSVPIEAQSAFFSMLVAGV
;
A
#
# COMPACT_ATOMS: atom_id res chain seq x y z
N MET A 1 12.62 4.35 -16.99
CA MET A 1 13.75 3.40 -16.90
C MET A 1 13.22 2.17 -16.17
N ARG A 2 13.29 0.97 -16.78
CA ARG A 2 12.80 -0.27 -16.15
C ARG A 2 13.83 -0.73 -15.12
N MET A 3 13.43 -0.90 -13.87
CA MET A 3 14.24 -1.61 -12.88
C MET A 3 14.06 -3.11 -13.10
N ASN A 4 15.07 -3.76 -13.68
CA ASN A 4 15.35 -5.16 -13.34
C ASN A 4 16.27 -5.11 -12.11
N MET A 5 15.68 -4.90 -10.94
CA MET A 5 16.41 -5.02 -9.68
C MET A 5 16.31 -6.47 -9.24
N ASP A 6 17.46 -7.14 -9.14
CA ASP A 6 17.52 -8.47 -8.55
C ASP A 6 17.25 -8.44 -7.04
N GLU A 7 16.97 -9.62 -6.50
CA GLU A 7 16.61 -9.80 -5.10
C GLU A 7 17.71 -9.34 -4.14
N GLU A 8 18.98 -9.62 -4.45
CA GLU A 8 20.13 -9.22 -3.64
C GLU A 8 20.22 -7.69 -3.54
N SER A 9 20.17 -7.01 -4.69
CA SER A 9 20.18 -5.54 -4.76
C SER A 9 19.01 -4.92 -3.99
N PHE A 10 17.82 -5.52 -4.07
CA PHE A 10 16.66 -5.09 -3.29
C PHE A 10 16.90 -5.30 -1.79
N LEU A 11 17.35 -6.48 -1.37
CA LEU A 11 17.57 -6.80 0.04
C LEU A 11 18.58 -5.85 0.67
N GLU A 12 19.68 -5.59 -0.04
CA GLU A 12 20.74 -4.72 0.42
C GLU A 12 20.36 -3.24 0.44
N ASN A 13 19.65 -2.74 -0.57
CA ASN A 13 19.60 -1.29 -0.80
C ASN A 13 18.21 -0.69 -0.60
N TYR A 14 17.17 -1.51 -0.44
CA TYR A 14 15.80 -1.02 -0.32
C TYR A 14 15.62 -0.10 0.88
N ILE A 15 15.41 1.18 0.54
CA ILE A 15 15.22 2.28 1.49
C ILE A 15 16.27 2.24 2.60
N LYS A 16 17.53 2.35 2.18
CA LYS A 16 18.60 2.90 3.01
C LYS A 16 18.44 4.43 3.12
N PRO A 17 18.92 5.05 4.21
CA PRO A 17 18.79 6.49 4.44
C PRO A 17 19.70 7.30 3.51
N SER A 18 19.30 7.48 2.27
CA SER A 18 19.88 8.47 1.37
C SER A 18 18.88 8.82 0.26
N GLU A 19 18.53 10.11 0.19
CA GLU A 19 17.59 10.68 -0.78
C GLU A 19 17.98 10.39 -2.24
N VAL A 20 19.30 10.34 -2.51
CA VAL A 20 19.86 9.99 -3.83
C VAL A 20 19.44 8.59 -4.24
N TYR A 21 19.61 7.59 -3.37
CA TYR A 21 19.31 6.21 -3.73
C TYR A 21 17.81 5.96 -3.96
N PHE A 22 16.95 6.62 -3.17
CA PHE A 22 15.51 6.47 -3.34
C PHE A 22 15.03 7.03 -4.70
N ASN A 23 15.46 8.25 -5.02
CA ASN A 23 15.03 8.94 -6.24
C ASN A 23 15.55 8.25 -7.51
N GLU A 24 16.74 7.65 -7.47
CA GLU A 24 17.36 7.00 -8.62
C GLU A 24 16.98 5.53 -8.78
N TYR A 25 16.76 4.78 -7.68
CA TYR A 25 16.73 3.32 -7.73
C TYR A 25 15.51 2.63 -7.11
N PHE A 26 14.60 3.33 -6.42
CA PHE A 26 13.52 2.64 -5.69
C PHE A 26 12.11 3.11 -5.98
N ARG A 27 11.96 4.09 -6.87
CA ARG A 27 10.64 4.58 -7.23
C ARG A 27 9.97 3.67 -8.25
N MET A 28 8.85 3.10 -7.84
CA MET A 28 7.96 2.40 -8.76
C MET A 28 7.30 3.41 -9.71
N PRO A 29 7.03 3.04 -10.97
CA PRO A 29 6.31 3.90 -11.88
C PRO A 29 4.95 4.32 -11.31
N VAL A 30 4.64 5.61 -11.42
CA VAL A 30 3.28 6.11 -11.13
C VAL A 30 2.32 5.47 -12.14
N PRO A 31 1.13 4.99 -11.72
CA PRO A 31 0.10 4.59 -12.67
C PRO A 31 -0.16 5.70 -13.70
N PRO A 32 -0.48 5.36 -14.96
CA PRO A 32 -0.59 6.32 -16.06
C PRO A 32 -1.89 7.13 -15.97
N ILE A 33 -2.04 7.92 -14.90
CA ILE A 33 -3.18 8.80 -14.64
C ILE A 33 -2.97 10.09 -15.43
N PRO A 34 -3.87 10.47 -16.35
CA PRO A 34 -3.71 11.68 -17.15
C PRO A 34 -3.56 12.94 -16.29
N GLY A 35 -2.53 13.74 -16.58
CA GLY A 35 -2.30 15.03 -15.91
C GLY A 35 -1.82 14.95 -14.46
N ILE A 36 -1.50 13.75 -13.95
CA ILE A 36 -1.02 13.60 -12.58
C ILE A 36 0.38 14.18 -12.42
N ARG A 37 0.58 15.00 -11.39
CA ARG A 37 1.88 15.60 -11.05
C ARG A 37 2.18 15.44 -9.58
N LYS A 38 3.47 15.28 -9.23
CA LYS A 38 3.92 15.31 -7.84
C LYS A 38 3.64 16.69 -7.24
N THR A 39 3.03 16.75 -6.07
CA THR A 39 2.71 17.99 -5.35
C THR A 39 3.42 18.10 -4.01
N ALA A 40 3.73 16.98 -3.37
CA ALA A 40 4.47 16.96 -2.13
C ALA A 40 5.21 15.63 -1.92
N ASP A 41 6.20 15.64 -1.05
CA ASP A 41 6.81 14.46 -0.48
C ASP A 41 7.23 14.69 0.97
N PHE A 42 7.24 13.60 1.73
CA PHE A 42 7.55 13.59 3.14
C PHE A 42 8.40 12.36 3.43
N ILE A 43 9.48 12.56 4.18
CA ILE A 43 10.35 11.49 4.62
C ILE A 43 10.35 11.50 6.14
N VAL A 44 9.97 10.38 6.76
CA VAL A 44 10.01 10.17 8.20
C VAL A 44 10.93 9.00 8.49
N GLN A 45 11.98 9.27 9.24
CA GLN A 45 12.95 8.28 9.66
C GLN A 45 12.98 8.20 11.17
N SER A 46 13.05 6.97 11.67
CA SER A 46 13.22 6.72 13.10
C SER A 46 14.13 5.51 13.29
N ARG A 47 14.86 5.54 14.39
CA ARG A 47 15.65 4.40 14.87
C ARG A 47 15.32 4.22 16.35
N ARG A 48 14.99 3.00 16.73
CA ARG A 48 14.73 2.62 18.12
C ARG A 48 15.28 1.22 18.36
N GLU A 49 16.13 1.10 19.38
CA GLU A 49 16.83 -0.15 19.68
C GLU A 49 17.59 -0.61 18.40
N SER A 50 17.44 -1.88 18.01
CA SER A 50 17.98 -2.45 16.77
C SER A 50 17.12 -2.19 15.53
N THR A 51 15.97 -1.53 15.67
CA THR A 51 15.03 -1.32 14.55
C THR A 51 15.21 0.04 13.89
N VAL A 52 15.35 0.02 12.56
CA VAL A 52 15.28 1.20 11.69
C VAL A 52 13.95 1.20 10.97
N SER A 53 13.29 2.35 10.94
CA SER A 53 12.08 2.56 10.15
C SER A 53 12.21 3.82 9.30
N THR A 54 12.03 3.67 8.00
CA THR A 54 11.98 4.78 7.04
C THR A 54 10.64 4.74 6.33
N ASN A 55 9.94 5.87 6.26
CA ASN A 55 8.70 6.04 5.53
C ASN A 55 8.87 7.20 4.57
N ILE A 56 8.59 6.98 3.29
CA ILE A 56 8.59 8.00 2.25
C ILE A 56 7.18 8.02 1.66
N ILE A 57 6.56 9.18 1.70
CA ILE A 57 5.19 9.40 1.26
C ILE A 57 5.23 10.47 0.19
N MET A 58 4.74 10.15 -1.00
CA MET A 58 4.67 11.11 -2.11
C MET A 58 3.21 11.35 -2.46
N LYS A 59 2.84 12.61 -2.62
CA LYS A 59 1.51 13.01 -3.06
C LYS A 59 1.56 13.46 -4.50
N HIS A 60 0.57 13.01 -5.26
CA HIS A 60 0.33 13.43 -6.61
C HIS A 60 -1.10 13.86 -6.79
N GLU A 61 -1.31 14.87 -7.60
CA GLU A 61 -2.64 15.40 -7.87
C GLU A 61 -2.80 15.74 -9.34
N THR A 62 -4.03 15.60 -9.83
CA THR A 62 -4.48 16.10 -11.12
C THR A 62 -5.26 17.41 -10.95
N ASN A 63 -5.44 18.16 -12.03
CA ASN A 63 -6.25 19.38 -12.00
C ASN A 63 -7.76 19.11 -11.76
N ASP A 64 -8.24 17.92 -12.10
CA ASP A 64 -9.63 17.49 -11.91
C ASP A 64 -9.89 16.83 -10.55
N GLY A 65 -8.92 16.88 -9.63
CA GLY A 65 -9.10 16.50 -8.22
C GLY A 65 -8.93 15.01 -7.91
N VAL A 66 -8.22 14.26 -8.76
CA VAL A 66 -7.71 12.93 -8.40
C VAL A 66 -6.44 13.10 -7.59
N GLN A 67 -6.40 12.50 -6.41
CA GLN A 67 -5.22 12.45 -5.56
C GLN A 67 -4.69 11.02 -5.47
N LEU A 68 -3.38 10.87 -5.59
CA LEU A 68 -2.65 9.62 -5.39
C LEU A 68 -1.61 9.85 -4.31
N VAL A 69 -1.65 9.05 -3.26
CA VAL A 69 -0.60 8.97 -2.25
C VAL A 69 0.19 7.69 -2.49
N GLU A 70 1.46 7.81 -2.86
CA GLU A 70 2.39 6.67 -2.92
C GLU A 70 3.13 6.53 -1.59
N VAL A 71 3.31 5.29 -1.14
CA VAL A 71 4.00 4.95 0.09
C VAL A 71 5.12 3.94 -0.16
N TYR A 72 6.26 4.27 0.41
CA TYR A 72 7.44 3.42 0.50
C TYR A 72 7.86 3.34 1.95
N LYS A 73 7.79 2.15 2.55
CA LYS A 73 8.13 1.95 3.97
C LYS A 73 9.15 0.84 4.08
N ASN A 74 10.17 1.05 4.90
CA ASN A 74 11.08 0.00 5.36
C ASN A 74 11.02 -0.03 6.88
N THR A 75 10.85 -1.20 7.46
CA THR A 75 11.00 -1.44 8.89
C THR A 75 11.83 -2.70 9.04
N GLU A 76 13.02 -2.57 9.63
CA GLU A 76 14.02 -3.63 9.67
C GLU A 76 14.71 -3.64 11.03
N ASN A 77 14.86 -4.84 11.61
CA ASN A 77 15.75 -5.05 12.75
C ASN A 77 17.15 -5.40 12.22
N GLU A 78 18.11 -4.49 12.40
CA GLU A 78 19.47 -4.62 11.88
C GLU A 78 20.25 -5.79 12.50
N MET A 79 19.83 -6.28 13.68
CA MET A 79 20.50 -7.40 14.35
C MET A 79 19.98 -8.76 13.87
N SER A 80 18.65 -8.93 13.81
CA SER A 80 18.03 -10.21 13.40
C SER A 80 17.83 -10.32 11.89
N GLY A 81 17.91 -9.20 11.17
CA GLY A 81 17.67 -9.10 9.73
C GLY A 81 16.21 -9.35 9.34
N THR A 82 15.27 -9.26 10.29
CA THR A 82 13.84 -9.34 10.01
C THR A 82 13.34 -8.00 9.47
N PHE A 83 12.45 -8.03 8.49
CA PHE A 83 11.93 -6.81 7.87
C PHE A 83 10.49 -6.94 7.35
N ILE A 84 9.85 -5.77 7.25
CA ILE A 84 8.63 -5.54 6.48
C ILE A 84 8.82 -4.27 5.64
N ARG A 85 8.54 -4.39 4.35
CA ARG A 85 8.79 -3.37 3.33
C ARG A 85 7.52 -3.11 2.52
N LEU A 86 7.03 -1.88 2.47
CA LEU A 86 5.89 -1.52 1.61
C LEU A 86 6.40 -0.96 0.30
N VAL A 87 6.34 -1.77 -0.75
CA VAL A 87 6.92 -1.42 -2.06
C VAL A 87 5.84 -0.88 -2.96
N GLY A 88 5.70 0.44 -3.03
CA GLY A 88 4.74 1.07 -3.94
C GLY A 88 3.28 0.83 -3.54
N SER A 89 3.03 0.77 -2.24
CA SER A 89 1.66 0.86 -1.73
C SER A 89 1.08 2.23 -2.12
N MET A 90 -0.22 2.30 -2.34
CA MET A 90 -0.84 3.55 -2.77
C MET A 90 -2.28 3.70 -2.30
N ALA A 91 -2.69 4.95 -2.07
CA ALA A 91 -4.09 5.33 -1.89
C ALA A 91 -4.51 6.27 -3.02
N LEU A 92 -5.70 6.03 -3.59
CA LEU A 92 -6.31 6.86 -4.62
C LEU A 92 -7.62 7.44 -4.10
N VAL A 93 -7.79 8.76 -4.27
CA VAL A 93 -8.98 9.49 -3.86
C VAL A 93 -9.48 10.29 -5.05
N ARG A 94 -10.79 10.29 -5.25
CA ARG A 94 -11.48 11.17 -6.20
C ARG A 94 -12.77 11.63 -5.56
N ARG A 95 -13.05 12.93 -5.61
CA ARG A 95 -14.29 13.48 -5.05
C ARG A 95 -15.51 12.74 -5.61
N GLY A 96 -16.39 12.33 -4.69
CA GLY A 96 -17.62 11.61 -5.01
C GLY A 96 -17.45 10.13 -5.30
N TYR A 97 -16.28 9.54 -5.02
CA TYR A 97 -16.01 8.11 -5.15
C TYR A 97 -15.35 7.55 -3.88
N PRO A 98 -15.51 6.24 -3.59
CA PRO A 98 -14.82 5.60 -2.48
C PRO A 98 -13.30 5.67 -2.69
N PHE A 99 -12.50 5.83 -1.65
CA PHE A 99 -11.04 5.78 -1.82
C PHE A 99 -10.61 4.32 -2.09
N MET A 100 -9.53 4.15 -2.85
CA MET A 100 -8.95 2.84 -3.15
C MET A 100 -7.59 2.73 -2.46
N ILE A 101 -7.31 1.60 -1.81
CA ILE A 101 -5.99 1.32 -1.22
C ILE A 101 -5.40 0.07 -1.84
N LEU A 102 -4.14 0.14 -2.23
CA LEU A 102 -3.30 -1.02 -2.52
C LEU A 102 -2.15 -1.06 -1.51
N ASP A 103 -2.11 -2.12 -0.72
CA ASP A 103 -1.01 -2.47 0.19
C ASP A 103 -0.15 -3.56 -0.48
N ALA A 104 1.14 -3.30 -0.65
CA ALA A 104 2.10 -4.19 -1.29
C ALA A 104 3.29 -4.43 -0.36
N ALA A 105 3.13 -5.41 0.54
CA ALA A 105 4.13 -5.74 1.54
C ALA A 105 5.08 -6.83 1.03
N ILE A 106 6.38 -6.62 1.22
CA ILE A 106 7.42 -7.62 1.10
C ILE A 106 8.01 -7.85 2.49
N SER A 107 8.00 -9.09 2.96
CA SER A 107 8.47 -9.42 4.31
C SER A 107 9.12 -10.78 4.35
N ASN A 108 10.14 -10.92 5.19
CA ASN A 108 10.78 -12.19 5.51
C ASN A 108 10.33 -12.71 6.89
N ILE A 109 9.11 -12.35 7.31
CA ILE A 109 8.53 -12.72 8.61
C ILE A 109 7.16 -13.33 8.36
N SER A 110 6.90 -14.51 8.93
CA SER A 110 5.58 -15.11 8.81
C SER A 110 4.58 -14.43 9.74
N PRO A 111 3.40 -14.01 9.24
CA PRO A 111 2.38 -13.38 10.05
C PRO A 111 1.70 -14.35 11.02
N MET A 112 1.92 -15.66 10.87
CA MET A 112 1.27 -16.70 11.68
C MET A 112 2.07 -17.06 12.94
N ASN A 113 3.38 -17.16 12.82
CA ASN A 113 4.29 -17.63 13.88
C ASN A 113 5.32 -16.56 14.31
N PHE A 114 5.40 -15.43 13.59
CA PHE A 114 6.34 -14.34 13.81
C PHE A 114 7.82 -14.72 13.69
N THR A 115 8.14 -15.81 12.98
CA THR A 115 9.52 -16.23 12.72
C THR A 115 10.02 -15.77 11.36
N ARG A 116 11.34 -15.65 11.24
CA ARG A 116 12.00 -15.34 9.97
C ARG A 116 11.85 -16.50 8.98
N GLU A 117 11.47 -16.18 7.76
CA GLU A 117 11.27 -17.09 6.63
C GLU A 117 11.83 -16.47 5.35
N ASP A 118 11.75 -17.19 4.23
CA ASP A 118 12.13 -16.62 2.93
C ASP A 118 11.24 -15.40 2.58
N PRO A 119 11.77 -14.38 1.89
CA PRO A 119 11.00 -13.21 1.51
C PRO A 119 9.75 -13.58 0.68
N THR A 120 8.60 -13.10 1.12
CA THR A 120 7.34 -13.22 0.39
C THR A 120 6.78 -11.85 0.06
N THR A 121 6.01 -11.77 -1.03
CA THR A 121 5.28 -10.56 -1.41
C THR A 121 3.79 -10.81 -1.23
N ARG A 122 3.10 -9.93 -0.51
CA ARG A 122 1.64 -9.91 -0.35
C ARG A 122 1.09 -8.60 -0.89
N VAL A 123 0.11 -8.70 -1.77
CA VAL A 123 -0.64 -7.54 -2.28
C VAL A 123 -2.10 -7.66 -1.83
N VAL A 124 -2.64 -6.57 -1.29
CA VAL A 124 -4.04 -6.44 -0.90
C VAL A 124 -4.60 -5.15 -1.51
N ILE A 125 -5.77 -5.25 -2.16
CA ILE A 125 -6.42 -4.13 -2.84
C ILE A 125 -7.84 -3.99 -2.28
N HIS A 126 -8.15 -2.81 -1.77
CA HIS A 126 -9.38 -2.46 -1.09
C HIS A 126 -10.11 -1.35 -1.82
N LEU A 127 -11.45 -1.40 -1.77
CA LEU A 127 -12.33 -0.29 -2.14
C LEU A 127 -13.37 -0.06 -1.04
N PRO A 128 -12.98 0.47 0.13
CA PRO A 128 -13.90 0.68 1.24
C PRO A 128 -15.06 1.59 0.85
N GLN A 129 -16.22 1.37 1.46
CA GLN A 129 -17.46 2.16 1.29
C GLN A 129 -18.09 2.08 -0.10
N ALA A 130 -17.53 1.30 -1.03
CA ALA A 130 -18.20 1.01 -2.28
C ALA A 130 -19.54 0.30 -2.04
N ASP A 131 -20.57 0.79 -2.73
CA ASP A 131 -21.83 0.05 -2.82
C ASP A 131 -21.67 -1.24 -3.65
N SER A 132 -22.76 -2.00 -3.80
CA SER A 132 -22.76 -3.26 -4.54
C SER A 132 -22.30 -3.10 -5.99
N ASP A 133 -22.67 -2.00 -6.63
CA ASP A 133 -22.48 -1.81 -8.07
C ASP A 133 -21.03 -1.38 -8.34
N MET A 134 -20.54 -0.39 -7.59
CA MET A 134 -19.14 0.03 -7.59
C MET A 134 -18.21 -1.13 -7.23
N SER A 135 -18.55 -1.90 -6.19
CA SER A 135 -17.75 -3.05 -5.77
C SER A 135 -17.71 -4.14 -6.84
N THR A 136 -18.81 -4.39 -7.55
CA THR A 136 -18.87 -5.42 -8.59
C THR A 136 -17.99 -5.03 -9.77
N ILE A 137 -18.17 -3.81 -10.30
CA ILE A 137 -17.36 -3.27 -11.40
C ILE A 137 -15.87 -3.35 -11.05
N PHE A 138 -15.49 -2.86 -9.87
CA PHE A 138 -14.10 -2.82 -9.45
C PHE A 138 -13.45 -4.20 -9.40
N PHE A 139 -14.08 -5.17 -8.71
CA PHE A 139 -13.45 -6.46 -8.49
C PHE A 139 -13.52 -7.38 -9.72
N GLU A 140 -14.52 -7.21 -10.60
CA GLU A 140 -14.56 -7.93 -11.88
C GLU A 140 -13.43 -7.46 -12.80
N ASP A 141 -13.26 -6.15 -12.97
CA ASP A 141 -12.18 -5.58 -13.79
C ASP A 141 -10.80 -5.95 -13.22
N LEU A 142 -10.63 -5.84 -11.90
CA LEU A 142 -9.39 -6.23 -11.23
C LEU A 142 -9.07 -7.71 -11.42
N LYS A 143 -10.08 -8.59 -11.29
CA LYS A 143 -9.93 -10.03 -11.47
C LYS A 143 -9.57 -10.38 -12.91
N GLN A 144 -10.28 -9.83 -13.89
CA GLN A 144 -10.01 -10.10 -15.31
C GLN A 144 -8.59 -9.65 -15.68
N ALA A 145 -8.22 -8.43 -15.34
CA ALA A 145 -6.88 -7.93 -15.63
C ALA A 145 -5.78 -8.72 -14.89
N ALA A 146 -6.00 -9.15 -13.64
CA ALA A 146 -5.07 -10.03 -12.93
C ALA A 146 -4.90 -11.39 -13.62
N GLN A 147 -5.99 -11.97 -14.14
CA GLN A 147 -5.95 -13.23 -14.90
C GLN A 147 -5.16 -13.10 -16.20
N ASP A 148 -5.35 -12.00 -16.94
CA ASP A 148 -4.60 -11.72 -18.18
C ASP A 148 -3.10 -11.62 -17.93
N MET A 149 -2.69 -11.27 -16.71
CA MET A 149 -1.30 -11.19 -16.27
C MET A 149 -0.80 -12.46 -15.56
N SER A 150 -1.59 -13.54 -15.57
CA SER A 150 -1.29 -14.79 -14.86
C SER A 150 -1.05 -14.61 -13.35
N ILE A 151 -1.73 -13.64 -12.74
CA ILE A 151 -1.71 -13.41 -11.29
C ILE A 151 -2.94 -14.05 -10.66
N ILE A 152 -2.71 -15.06 -9.83
CA ILE A 152 -3.76 -15.72 -9.06
C ILE A 152 -4.01 -14.90 -7.79
N GLY A 153 -5.21 -14.34 -7.68
CA GLY A 153 -5.69 -13.68 -6.47
C GLY A 153 -7.09 -14.12 -6.10
N THR A 154 -7.50 -13.75 -4.89
CA THR A 154 -8.81 -14.10 -4.33
C THR A 154 -9.48 -12.87 -3.77
N ILE A 155 -10.79 -12.76 -3.96
CA ILE A 155 -11.63 -11.78 -3.26
C ILE A 155 -12.03 -12.39 -1.92
N ARG A 156 -11.88 -11.63 -0.84
CA ARG A 156 -12.15 -12.05 0.52
C ARG A 156 -12.96 -11.00 1.27
N GLU A 157 -13.63 -11.45 2.29
CA GLU A 157 -14.23 -10.63 3.34
C GLU A 157 -13.70 -11.14 4.68
N THR A 158 -13.64 -10.28 5.68
CA THR A 158 -13.24 -10.69 7.04
C THR A 158 -14.08 -9.97 8.07
N PRO A 159 -14.64 -10.67 9.06
CA PRO A 159 -15.38 -10.05 10.15
C PRO A 159 -14.47 -9.22 11.08
N ALA A 160 -13.14 -9.29 10.91
CA ALA A 160 -12.18 -8.51 11.69
C ALA A 160 -12.08 -7.04 11.24
N LEU A 161 -12.59 -6.71 10.05
CA LEU A 161 -12.63 -5.34 9.54
C LEU A 161 -14.04 -4.76 9.73
N PRO A 162 -14.18 -3.44 9.90
CA PRO A 162 -15.49 -2.81 9.95
C PRO A 162 -16.32 -3.08 8.69
N ASP A 163 -17.65 -3.08 8.80
CA ASP A 163 -18.55 -3.36 7.67
C ASP A 163 -18.30 -2.44 6.46
N PHE A 164 -17.97 -1.17 6.73
CA PHE A 164 -17.65 -0.20 5.69
C PHE A 164 -16.39 -0.54 4.89
N TRP A 165 -15.56 -1.48 5.34
CA TRP A 165 -14.35 -1.89 4.62
C TRP A 165 -14.65 -2.80 3.43
N GLY A 166 -15.76 -3.54 3.50
CA GLY A 166 -16.23 -4.43 2.45
C GLY A 166 -15.24 -5.53 2.05
N LYS A 167 -15.38 -5.97 0.80
CA LYS A 167 -14.52 -6.96 0.16
C LYS A 167 -13.13 -6.40 -0.10
N PHE A 168 -12.15 -7.29 -0.22
CA PHE A 168 -10.83 -6.94 -0.71
C PHE A 168 -10.26 -8.06 -1.57
N TRP A 169 -9.43 -7.69 -2.54
CA TRP A 169 -8.70 -8.62 -3.37
C TRP A 169 -7.31 -8.84 -2.81
N THR A 170 -6.81 -10.08 -2.80
CA THR A 170 -5.47 -10.39 -2.29
C THR A 170 -4.76 -11.45 -3.11
N ALA A 171 -3.44 -11.28 -3.26
CA ALA A 171 -2.52 -12.25 -3.83
C ALA A 171 -1.24 -12.35 -2.98
N GLN A 172 -0.62 -13.53 -2.99
CA GLN A 172 0.64 -13.79 -2.31
C GLN A 172 1.60 -14.50 -3.25
N PHE A 173 2.87 -14.12 -3.19
CA PHE A 173 3.96 -14.66 -3.98
C PHE A 173 5.08 -15.13 -3.05
N SER A 174 5.69 -16.27 -3.37
CA SER A 174 6.77 -16.89 -2.61
C SER A 174 8.15 -16.24 -2.85
N SER A 175 8.18 -15.03 -3.40
CA SER A 175 9.41 -14.30 -3.71
C SER A 175 9.15 -12.79 -3.72
N ILE A 176 10.21 -12.01 -3.91
CA ILE A 176 10.16 -10.57 -4.14
C ILE A 176 9.60 -10.30 -5.54
N ALA A 177 8.36 -9.81 -5.63
CA ALA A 177 7.59 -9.75 -6.87
C ALA A 177 7.34 -8.31 -7.38
N ILE A 178 8.41 -7.52 -7.52
CA ILE A 178 8.35 -6.08 -7.88
C ILE A 178 7.57 -5.84 -9.18
N GLU A 179 7.85 -6.62 -10.23
CA GLU A 179 7.16 -6.48 -11.51
C GLU A 179 5.64 -6.72 -11.38
N LYS A 180 5.25 -7.73 -10.59
CA LYS A 180 3.84 -8.04 -10.33
C LYS A 180 3.17 -6.94 -9.52
N ILE A 181 3.87 -6.35 -8.55
CA ILE A 181 3.37 -5.18 -7.83
C ILE A 181 3.10 -4.03 -8.80
N ASN A 182 4.05 -3.71 -9.70
CA ASN A 182 3.86 -2.63 -10.67
C ASN A 182 2.63 -2.86 -11.57
N LEU A 183 2.49 -4.09 -12.07
CA LEU A 183 1.34 -4.51 -12.87
C LEU A 183 0.03 -4.36 -12.09
N LEU A 184 -0.01 -4.82 -10.83
CA LEU A 184 -1.19 -4.70 -9.98
C LEU A 184 -1.55 -3.25 -9.66
N ARG A 185 -0.57 -2.34 -9.56
CA ARG A 185 -0.85 -0.90 -9.41
C ARG A 185 -1.56 -0.32 -10.64
N ILE A 186 -1.06 -0.63 -11.84
CA ILE A 186 -1.69 -0.17 -13.08
C ILE A 186 -3.11 -0.74 -13.20
N THR A 187 -3.28 -2.01 -12.86
CA THR A 187 -4.56 -2.72 -12.89
C THR A 187 -5.55 -2.19 -11.86
N ALA A 188 -5.12 -1.91 -10.63
CA ALA A 188 -5.95 -1.29 -9.59
C ALA A 188 -6.41 0.11 -10.01
N TRP A 189 -5.54 0.93 -10.61
CA TRP A 189 -5.93 2.21 -11.18
C TRP A 189 -7.00 2.07 -12.26
N ARG A 190 -6.81 1.16 -13.23
CA ARG A 190 -7.78 0.95 -14.32
C ARG A 190 -9.15 0.50 -13.82
N ALA A 191 -9.18 -0.43 -12.87
CA ALA A 191 -10.41 -0.86 -12.23
C ALA A 191 -11.09 0.29 -11.48
N TYR A 192 -10.33 1.11 -10.76
CA TYR A 192 -10.85 2.30 -10.07
C TYR A 192 -11.39 3.36 -11.05
N GLU A 193 -10.69 3.59 -12.16
CA GLU A 193 -11.14 4.48 -13.23
C GLU A 193 -12.44 3.99 -13.87
N SER A 194 -12.58 2.68 -14.06
CA SER A 194 -13.81 2.07 -14.57
C SER A 194 -15.01 2.34 -13.66
N VAL A 195 -14.85 2.18 -12.34
CA VAL A 195 -15.88 2.60 -11.36
C VAL A 195 -16.25 4.07 -11.57
N CYS A 196 -15.25 4.95 -11.64
CA CYS A 196 -15.48 6.39 -11.78
C CYS A 196 -16.14 6.79 -13.11
N ARG A 197 -16.08 5.95 -14.15
CA ARG A 197 -16.68 6.21 -15.46
C ARG A 197 -18.09 5.62 -15.58
N ASN A 198 -18.33 4.50 -14.91
CA ASN A 198 -19.53 3.68 -15.08
C ASN A 198 -20.54 3.84 -13.94
N THR A 199 -20.22 4.62 -12.91
CA THR A 199 -21.11 4.88 -11.78
C THR A 199 -21.30 6.37 -11.57
N GLN A 200 -22.38 6.73 -10.87
CA GLN A 200 -22.64 8.12 -10.51
C GLN A 200 -21.81 8.48 -9.28
N ALA A 201 -21.20 9.67 -9.32
CA ALA A 201 -20.53 10.23 -8.16
C ALA A 201 -21.53 10.53 -7.04
N ASN A 202 -21.17 10.18 -5.80
CA ASN A 202 -21.93 10.56 -4.61
C ASN A 202 -21.63 12.01 -4.19
N ASP A 203 -22.54 12.64 -3.46
CA ASP A 203 -22.40 14.04 -3.03
C ASP A 203 -21.15 14.25 -2.16
N MET A 204 -20.94 13.39 -1.15
CA MET A 204 -19.68 13.21 -0.41
C MET A 204 -19.64 11.85 0.30
N PHE A 205 -18.46 11.22 0.33
CA PHE A 205 -18.18 10.08 1.21
C PHE A 205 -17.74 10.60 2.58
N ASP A 206 -18.28 10.02 3.64
CA ASP A 206 -17.78 10.25 5.00
C ASP A 206 -16.57 9.36 5.24
N TYR A 207 -15.37 9.92 5.12
CA TYR A 207 -14.14 9.18 5.34
C TYR A 207 -13.74 9.09 6.82
N GLU A 208 -14.39 9.81 7.74
CA GLU A 208 -14.01 9.84 9.16
C GLU A 208 -13.92 8.44 9.80
N PRO A 209 -14.84 7.48 9.54
CA PRO A 209 -14.70 6.12 10.05
C PRO A 209 -13.43 5.41 9.55
N ALA A 210 -13.09 5.59 8.28
CA ALA A 210 -11.89 5.02 7.68
C ALA A 210 -10.62 5.66 8.25
N LEU A 211 -10.61 7.00 8.37
CA LEU A 211 -9.52 7.75 8.99
C LEU A 211 -9.25 7.26 10.42
N ASN A 212 -10.31 7.15 11.24
CA ASN A 212 -10.20 6.67 12.61
C ASN A 212 -9.71 5.22 12.71
N GLN A 213 -10.19 4.35 11.82
CA GLN A 213 -9.74 2.97 11.74
C GLN A 213 -8.24 2.90 11.39
N ILE A 214 -7.81 3.62 10.36
CA ILE A 214 -6.43 3.59 9.85
C ILE A 214 -5.46 4.22 10.85
N VAL A 215 -5.75 5.44 11.31
CA VAL A 215 -4.81 6.24 12.13
C VAL A 215 -4.66 5.68 13.55
N PHE A 216 -5.75 5.18 14.15
CA PHE A 216 -5.74 4.78 15.55
C PHE A 216 -5.77 3.28 15.74
N LYS A 217 -6.72 2.57 15.13
CA LYS A 217 -6.90 1.13 15.36
C LYS A 217 -5.83 0.31 14.65
N ASN A 218 -5.55 0.60 13.38
CA ASN A 218 -4.51 -0.12 12.64
C ASN A 218 -3.12 0.20 13.20
N ALA A 219 -2.84 1.45 13.56
CA ALA A 219 -1.59 1.83 14.23
C ALA A 219 -1.33 1.02 15.52
N ARG A 220 -2.34 0.87 16.38
CA ARG A 220 -2.25 0.05 17.61
C ARG A 220 -2.00 -1.42 17.28
N THR A 221 -2.78 -1.97 16.36
CA THR A 221 -2.68 -3.38 15.96
C THR A 221 -1.30 -3.66 15.34
N GLU A 222 -0.83 -2.84 14.41
CA GLU A 222 0.52 -2.96 13.83
C GLU A 222 1.60 -2.84 14.88
N HIS A 223 1.52 -1.87 15.80
CA HIS A 223 2.48 -1.74 16.89
C HIS A 223 2.58 -3.04 17.72
N HIS A 224 1.45 -3.67 18.05
CA HIS A 224 1.45 -4.93 18.78
C HIS A 224 2.00 -6.11 17.96
N ILE A 225 1.68 -6.16 16.67
CA ILE A 225 2.19 -7.19 15.77
C ILE A 225 3.70 -7.04 15.58
N PHE A 226 4.18 -5.82 15.37
CA PHE A 226 5.60 -5.51 15.14
C PHE A 226 6.45 -5.90 16.35
N LYS A 227 5.97 -5.66 17.57
CA LYS A 227 6.61 -6.15 18.79
C LYS A 227 6.78 -7.67 18.81
N LYS A 228 5.79 -8.44 18.33
CA LYS A 228 5.88 -9.90 18.23
C LYS A 228 6.88 -10.35 17.16
N MET A 229 7.11 -9.51 16.16
CA MET A 229 8.02 -9.73 15.04
C MET A 229 9.46 -9.23 15.32
N ASP A 230 9.76 -8.85 16.56
CA ASP A 230 11.05 -8.25 16.94
C ASP A 230 11.34 -6.92 16.19
N LEU A 231 10.29 -6.16 15.88
CA LEU A 231 10.36 -4.84 15.26
C LEU A 231 9.90 -3.76 16.25
N SER A 232 10.83 -2.91 16.69
CA SER A 232 10.59 -1.87 17.69
C SER A 232 10.16 -0.54 17.05
N VAL A 233 8.92 -0.47 16.55
CA VAL A 233 8.35 0.79 16.02
C VAL A 233 7.39 1.43 17.03
N PRO A 234 7.61 2.70 17.45
CA PRO A 234 6.67 3.43 18.31
C PRO A 234 5.28 3.54 17.69
N ILE A 235 4.23 3.50 18.53
CA ILE A 235 2.86 3.67 18.06
C ILE A 235 2.64 5.05 17.43
N GLU A 236 3.31 6.07 17.95
CA GLU A 236 3.25 7.44 17.45
C GLU A 236 3.81 7.53 16.03
N ALA A 237 4.88 6.79 15.74
CA ALA A 237 5.45 6.72 14.39
C ALA A 237 4.48 6.01 13.42
N GLN A 238 3.79 4.96 13.87
CA GLN A 238 2.75 4.31 13.07
C GLN A 238 1.56 5.23 12.82
N SER A 239 1.06 5.90 13.85
CA SER A 239 -0.04 6.85 13.70
C SER A 239 0.34 8.01 12.79
N ALA A 240 1.54 8.59 12.93
CA ALA A 240 2.01 9.64 12.03
C ALA A 240 2.10 9.17 10.56
N PHE A 241 2.63 7.96 10.34
CA PHE A 241 2.64 7.33 9.02
C PHE A 241 1.23 7.22 8.44
N PHE A 242 0.30 6.65 9.20
CA PHE A 242 -1.07 6.47 8.78
C PHE A 242 -1.81 7.79 8.55
N SER A 243 -1.60 8.80 9.40
CA SER A 243 -2.15 10.14 9.21
C SER A 243 -1.70 10.75 7.88
N MET A 244 -0.44 10.54 7.50
CA MET A 244 0.09 11.06 6.24
C MET A 244 -0.40 10.27 5.02
N LEU A 245 -0.60 8.95 5.14
CA LEU A 245 -1.20 8.11 4.10
C LEU A 245 -2.60 8.60 3.73
N VAL A 246 -3.39 9.00 4.73
CA VAL A 246 -4.78 9.43 4.54
C VAL A 246 -4.94 10.94 4.51
N ALA A 247 -3.86 11.72 4.62
CA ALA A 247 -3.93 13.17 4.56
C ALA A 247 -4.31 13.62 3.14
N GLY A 248 -5.58 13.97 2.93
CA GLY A 248 -6.15 14.33 1.63
C GLY A 248 -7.38 13.49 1.26
N VAL A 249 -7.58 12.36 1.96
CA VAL A 249 -8.88 11.67 2.04
C VAL A 249 -9.86 12.56 2.81
#